data_AF-A0A2M7SRV1-F1
#
_entry.id   AF-A0A2M7SRV1-F1
#
_cell.length_a   1.000
_cell.length_b   1.000
_cell.length_c   1.000
_cell.angle_alpha   90.00
_cell.angle_beta   90.00
_cell.angle_gamma   90.00
#
_symmetry.space_group_name_H-M   'P 1'
#
loop_
_entity.id
_entity.type
_entity.pdbx_description
1 polymer ?
#
loop_
_entity_poly.entity_id
_entity_poly.type
_entity_poly.pdbx_seq_one_letter_code
_entity_poly.pdbx_strand_id
1 'polypeptide(L)'
;QTPAPTAAPATPTTAGPLPTPPPGVYPPAFSEYPVVQVNLPAAFAGGDYTLPVDLNAVQGMDTVELTPQAQALLSQNGFVVLPPNPGEFREFYQIYEAHRYEQDNIFVTTDSIYHVYHLLFDKMLRDLERDYFIADLGSLTSAMLSASYQQYQSLRGTSLEEPALRNVAFFAVAAQLLGLPDAAPGEAAELVNAELGLINAAGGAQISPIWDRPDLAPDDKLIEDYSQYKPRGHYTRSEELKKYFRAMMWYGRLTFRLNDA
;
A
#
# COMPACT_ATOMS: atom_id res chain seq x y z
N GLN A 1 -26.76 30.63 9.44
CA GLN A 1 -27.66 29.70 8.72
C GLN A 1 -26.85 28.47 8.41
N THR A 2 -27.06 27.41 9.17
CA THR A 2 -26.35 26.14 9.03
C THR A 2 -26.79 25.50 7.70
N PRO A 3 -25.87 25.03 6.84
CA PRO A 3 -26.28 24.29 5.65
C PRO A 3 -26.94 22.99 6.09
N ALA A 4 -28.07 22.67 5.48
CA ALA A 4 -28.73 21.38 5.65
C ALA A 4 -27.79 20.23 5.24
N PRO A 5 -27.93 19.04 5.84
CA PRO A 5 -27.14 17.88 5.44
C PRO A 5 -27.39 17.58 3.96
N THR A 6 -26.32 17.57 3.17
CA THR A 6 -26.34 17.14 1.77
C THR A 6 -26.85 15.71 1.71
N ALA A 7 -27.95 15.50 1.00
CA ALA A 7 -28.49 14.18 0.74
C ALA A 7 -27.41 13.29 0.11
N ALA A 8 -27.35 12.02 0.53
CA ALA A 8 -26.47 11.03 -0.08
C ALA A 8 -26.69 10.99 -1.61
N PRO A 9 -25.63 10.79 -2.41
CA PRO A 9 -25.78 10.65 -3.85
C PRO A 9 -26.75 9.51 -4.15
N ALA A 10 -27.75 9.78 -4.98
CA ALA A 10 -28.67 8.75 -5.45
C ALA A 10 -27.86 7.63 -6.12
N THR A 11 -27.99 6.41 -5.61
CA THR A 11 -27.42 5.21 -6.21
C THR A 11 -27.92 5.12 -7.65
N PRO A 12 -27.04 4.97 -8.67
CA PRO A 12 -27.49 4.84 -10.04
C PRO A 12 -28.35 3.58 -10.15
N THR A 13 -29.61 3.77 -10.54
CA THR A 13 -30.56 2.70 -10.84
C THR A 13 -30.06 1.95 -12.08
N THR A 14 -29.21 0.95 -11.87
CA THR A 14 -28.85 -0.01 -12.91
C THR A 14 -30.04 -0.94 -13.11
N ALA A 15 -30.84 -0.64 -14.13
CA ALA A 15 -31.95 -1.46 -14.58
C ALA A 15 -31.41 -2.69 -15.31
N GLY A 16 -30.99 -3.69 -14.55
CA GLY A 16 -30.67 -5.04 -15.01
C GLY A 16 -30.81 -6.00 -13.84
N PRO A 17 -31.16 -7.28 -14.06
CA PRO A 17 -31.17 -8.25 -12.98
C PRO A 17 -29.76 -8.35 -12.42
N LEU A 18 -29.56 -7.87 -11.19
CA LEU A 18 -28.35 -8.13 -10.43
C LEU A 18 -28.19 -9.66 -10.39
N PRO A 19 -27.05 -10.22 -10.85
CA PRO A 19 -26.82 -11.65 -10.74
C PRO A 19 -26.97 -12.04 -9.28
N THR A 20 -27.99 -12.84 -8.98
CA THR A 20 -28.22 -13.31 -7.61
C THR A 20 -27.17 -14.39 -7.36
N PRO A 21 -26.23 -14.19 -6.42
CA PRO A 21 -25.25 -15.22 -6.12
C PRO A 21 -25.96 -16.50 -5.65
N PRO A 22 -25.44 -17.69 -5.97
CA PRO A 22 -25.97 -18.96 -5.47
C PRO A 22 -26.20 -18.94 -3.95
N PRO A 23 -27.18 -19.71 -3.44
CA PRO A 23 -27.39 -19.84 -1.99
C PRO A 23 -26.10 -20.31 -1.30
N GLY A 24 -25.67 -19.61 -0.24
CA GLY A 24 -24.48 -19.99 0.55
C GLY A 24 -23.13 -19.47 0.06
N VAL A 25 -23.08 -18.55 -0.91
CA VAL A 25 -21.82 -17.92 -1.37
C VAL A 25 -21.14 -17.08 -0.29
N TYR A 26 -21.93 -16.45 0.60
CA TYR A 26 -21.36 -15.66 1.68
C TYR A 26 -21.23 -16.50 2.94
N PRO A 27 -20.04 -16.58 3.55
CA PRO A 27 -19.88 -17.17 4.86
C PRO A 27 -20.72 -16.39 5.90
N PRO A 28 -21.06 -16.98 7.04
CA PRO A 28 -21.65 -16.24 8.16
C PRO A 28 -20.80 -15.01 8.48
N ALA A 29 -21.43 -13.96 9.00
CA ALA A 29 -20.74 -12.73 9.38
C ALA A 29 -19.52 -13.07 10.26
N PHE A 30 -18.32 -12.65 9.83
CA PHE A 30 -17.06 -12.96 10.50
C PHE A 30 -17.07 -12.51 11.97
N SER A 31 -17.72 -11.37 12.24
CA SER A 31 -18.01 -10.86 13.58
C SER A 31 -19.04 -9.73 13.51
N GLU A 32 -19.84 -9.54 14.56
CA GLU A 32 -20.63 -8.32 14.77
C GLU A 32 -19.81 -7.31 15.58
N TYR A 33 -19.77 -6.04 15.14
CA TYR A 33 -19.15 -4.97 15.93
C TYR A 33 -20.16 -4.42 16.95
N PRO A 34 -19.93 -4.61 18.27
CA PRO A 34 -20.79 -4.01 19.27
C PRO A 34 -20.47 -2.51 19.36
N VAL A 35 -21.44 -1.66 19.03
CA VAL A 35 -21.30 -0.21 19.24
C VAL A 35 -21.21 0.05 20.74
N VAL A 36 -20.05 0.48 21.20
CA VAL A 36 -19.87 0.96 22.57
C VAL A 36 -20.66 2.25 22.74
N GLN A 37 -21.72 2.20 23.55
CA GLN A 37 -22.50 3.39 23.89
C GLN A 37 -21.64 4.32 24.74
N VAL A 38 -21.29 5.48 24.19
CA VAL A 38 -20.57 6.52 24.90
C VAL A 38 -21.53 7.67 25.21
N ASN A 39 -21.50 8.16 26.45
CA ASN A 39 -22.25 9.35 26.84
C ASN A 39 -21.47 10.58 26.41
N LEU A 40 -21.66 11.00 25.16
CA LEU A 40 -21.17 12.28 24.66
C LEU A 40 -22.30 13.31 24.73
N PRO A 41 -22.00 14.56 25.11
CA PRO A 41 -23.01 15.62 25.05
C PRO A 41 -23.44 15.84 23.60
N ALA A 42 -24.74 16.12 23.39
CA ALA A 42 -25.31 16.32 22.04
C ALA A 42 -24.69 17.50 21.27
N ALA A 43 -24.09 18.44 22.00
CA ALA A 43 -23.24 19.49 21.47
C ALA A 43 -21.99 19.59 22.35
N PHE A 44 -20.84 19.82 21.72
CA PHE A 44 -19.63 20.16 22.45
C PHE A 44 -19.82 21.52 23.13
N ALA A 45 -19.79 21.54 24.47
CA ALA A 45 -19.96 22.77 25.26
C ALA A 45 -18.65 23.59 25.40
N GLY A 46 -17.51 23.06 24.95
CA GLY A 46 -16.21 23.72 25.03
C GLY A 46 -15.97 24.71 23.89
N GLY A 47 -16.92 25.62 23.62
CA GLY A 47 -16.92 26.43 22.40
C GLY A 47 -16.92 27.95 22.59
N ASP A 48 -17.01 28.47 23.82
CA ASP A 48 -17.24 29.91 24.02
C ASP A 48 -15.94 30.73 24.11
N TYR A 49 -14.93 30.39 23.31
CA TYR A 49 -13.75 31.24 23.15
C TYR A 49 -13.66 31.80 21.74
N THR A 50 -13.34 33.09 21.63
CA THR A 50 -13.06 33.75 20.36
C THR A 50 -11.57 33.78 20.13
N LEU A 51 -11.14 33.58 18.88
CA LEU A 51 -9.76 33.86 18.49
C LEU A 51 -9.56 35.37 18.29
N PRO A 52 -8.43 35.95 18.71
CA PRO A 52 -7.36 35.33 19.50
C PRO A 52 -7.79 35.05 20.95
N VAL A 53 -7.37 33.90 21.50
CA VAL A 53 -7.62 33.50 22.90
C VAL A 53 -6.82 34.38 23.85
N ASP A 54 -7.46 34.92 24.87
CA ASP A 54 -6.76 35.52 26.01
C ASP A 54 -6.15 34.41 26.87
N LEU A 55 -4.84 34.22 26.77
CA LEU A 55 -4.11 33.18 27.50
C LEU A 55 -4.20 33.35 29.03
N ASN A 56 -4.50 34.54 29.54
CA ASN A 56 -4.67 34.75 30.99
C ASN A 56 -5.99 34.16 31.50
N ALA A 57 -6.96 33.94 30.62
CA ALA A 57 -8.24 33.32 30.95
C ALA A 57 -8.20 31.79 30.81
N VAL A 58 -7.12 31.23 30.27
CA VAL A 58 -6.96 29.79 30.06
C VAL A 58 -6.40 29.15 31.34
N GLN A 59 -7.13 28.19 31.89
CA GLN A 59 -6.71 27.44 33.07
C GLN A 59 -5.51 26.54 32.74
N GLY A 60 -4.51 26.51 33.62
CA GLY A 60 -3.32 25.67 33.46
C GLY A 60 -2.25 26.24 32.51
N MET A 61 -2.35 27.51 32.08
CA MET A 61 -1.27 28.13 31.30
C MET A 61 0.03 28.32 32.07
N ASP A 62 -0.03 28.30 33.41
CA ASP A 62 1.12 28.37 34.31
C ASP A 62 1.89 27.04 34.41
N THR A 63 1.28 25.92 34.02
CA THR A 63 1.93 24.60 34.02
C THR A 63 2.65 24.29 32.71
N VAL A 64 2.51 25.14 31.68
CA VAL A 64 3.09 24.92 30.36
C VAL A 64 4.15 25.96 30.03
N GLU A 65 5.39 25.52 29.86
CA GLU A 65 6.48 26.40 29.43
C GLU A 65 6.48 26.57 27.90
N LEU A 66 6.01 27.72 27.42
CA LEU A 66 5.97 28.07 26.00
C LEU A 66 6.87 29.27 25.70
N THR A 67 7.55 29.23 24.55
CA THR A 67 8.26 30.42 24.04
C THR A 67 7.27 31.54 23.70
N PRO A 68 7.69 32.82 23.68
CA PRO A 68 6.80 33.92 23.29
C PRO A 68 6.18 33.74 21.88
N GLN A 69 6.90 33.10 20.95
CA GLN A 69 6.35 32.79 19.63
C GLN A 69 5.26 31.71 19.70
N ALA A 70 5.47 30.66 20.51
CA ALA A 70 4.48 29.60 20.69
C ALA A 70 3.22 30.11 21.39
N GLN A 71 3.35 31.01 22.37
CA GLN A 71 2.22 31.69 22.99
C GLN A 71 1.42 32.52 21.99
N ALA A 72 2.11 33.30 21.13
CA ALA A 72 1.43 34.08 20.09
C ALA A 72 0.63 33.19 19.12
N LEU A 73 1.20 32.05 18.70
CA LEU A 73 0.51 31.07 17.86
C LEU A 73 -0.67 30.41 18.58
N LEU A 74 -0.51 30.05 19.85
CA LEU A 74 -1.58 29.47 20.66
C LEU A 74 -2.74 30.46 20.83
N SER A 75 -2.46 31.72 21.14
CA SER A 75 -3.48 32.77 21.22
C SER A 75 -4.20 32.92 19.88
N GLN A 76 -3.46 33.03 18.78
CA GLN A 76 -4.05 33.27 17.46
C GLN A 76 -4.87 32.09 16.93
N ASN A 77 -4.41 30.86 17.13
CA ASN A 77 -4.97 29.67 16.48
C ASN A 77 -5.78 28.78 17.43
N GLY A 78 -5.68 28.98 18.75
CA GLY A 78 -6.24 28.09 19.76
C GLY A 78 -5.48 26.78 19.94
N PHE A 79 -4.40 26.56 19.18
CA PHE A 79 -3.47 25.45 19.35
C PHE A 79 -2.07 25.84 18.87
N VAL A 80 -1.05 25.11 19.34
CA VAL A 80 0.32 25.19 18.84
C VAL A 80 0.92 23.79 18.79
N VAL A 81 1.75 23.51 17.78
CA VAL A 81 2.48 22.25 17.65
C VAL A 81 3.95 22.51 17.95
N LEU A 82 4.49 21.80 18.92
CA LEU A 82 5.90 21.88 19.29
C LEU A 82 6.65 20.66 18.72
N PRO A 83 7.90 20.84 18.24
CA PRO A 83 8.72 19.70 17.90
C PRO A 83 8.99 18.87 19.16
N PRO A 84 9.07 17.53 19.05
CA PRO A 84 9.46 16.69 20.18
C PRO A 84 10.92 16.98 20.56
N ASN A 85 11.27 16.83 21.84
CA ASN A 85 12.67 16.85 22.24
C ASN A 85 13.35 15.60 21.67
N PRO A 86 14.41 15.74 20.86
CA PRO A 86 15.07 14.61 20.24
C PRO A 86 15.57 13.59 21.27
N GLY A 87 15.11 12.34 21.14
CA GLY A 87 15.57 11.22 21.98
C GLY A 87 14.82 11.05 23.30
N GLU A 88 13.91 11.96 23.66
CA GLU A 88 13.08 11.85 24.87
C GLU A 88 12.03 10.75 24.73
N PHE A 89 11.16 10.86 23.72
CA PHE A 89 10.15 9.87 23.39
C PHE A 89 10.35 9.37 21.96
N ARG A 90 10.38 8.05 21.79
CA ARG A 90 10.49 7.36 20.50
C ARG A 90 9.14 6.85 20.00
N GLU A 91 8.21 6.63 20.92
CA GLU A 91 6.93 5.99 20.67
C GLU A 91 5.81 6.74 21.40
N PHE A 92 4.63 6.85 20.79
CA PHE A 92 3.50 7.59 21.40
C PHE A 92 3.14 7.10 22.80
N TYR A 93 3.21 5.79 23.05
CA TYR A 93 2.86 5.23 24.36
C TYR A 93 3.77 5.70 25.49
N GLN A 94 5.02 6.11 25.19
CA GLN A 94 5.96 6.58 26.20
C GLN A 94 5.52 7.93 26.77
N ILE A 95 4.90 8.79 25.95
CA ILE A 95 4.33 10.05 26.40
C ILE A 95 3.21 9.79 27.41
N TYR A 96 2.30 8.87 27.08
CA TYR A 96 1.19 8.51 27.98
C TYR A 96 1.65 7.81 29.26
N GLU A 97 2.71 7.00 29.17
CA GLU A 97 3.28 6.33 30.33
C GLU A 97 3.96 7.31 31.29
N ALA A 98 4.76 8.24 30.76
CA ALA A 98 5.45 9.25 31.55
C ALA A 98 4.46 10.16 32.30
N HIS A 99 3.38 10.60 31.64
CA HIS A 99 2.39 11.51 32.21
C HIS A 99 1.26 10.77 32.96
N ARG A 100 1.37 9.45 33.16
CA ARG A 100 0.30 8.62 33.77
C ARG A 100 -0.14 9.09 35.16
N TYR A 101 0.78 9.63 35.94
CA TYR A 101 0.53 10.10 37.30
C TYR A 101 0.52 11.62 37.42
N GLU A 102 0.68 12.30 36.30
CA GLU A 102 0.62 13.76 36.22
C GLU A 102 -0.84 14.21 36.10
N GLN A 103 -1.15 15.41 36.56
CA GLN A 103 -2.51 15.98 36.50
C GLN A 103 -2.78 16.65 35.14
N ASP A 104 -2.04 16.24 34.11
CA ASP A 104 -2.06 16.86 32.80
C ASP A 104 -3.26 16.39 31.97
N ASN A 105 -3.81 17.30 31.18
CA ASN A 105 -4.89 16.99 30.26
C ASN A 105 -4.35 16.32 29.00
N ILE A 106 -4.28 14.99 29.02
CA ILE A 106 -3.77 14.19 27.90
C ILE A 106 -4.88 13.98 26.86
N PHE A 107 -4.60 14.37 25.61
CA PHE A 107 -5.43 14.02 24.46
C PHE A 107 -4.86 12.79 23.72
N VAL A 108 -5.61 11.70 23.71
CA VAL A 108 -5.21 10.44 23.05
C VAL A 108 -5.96 10.30 21.73
N THR A 109 -5.22 10.15 20.63
CA THR A 109 -5.80 9.83 19.31
C THR A 109 -5.68 8.35 18.99
N THR A 110 -6.48 7.88 18.03
CA THR A 110 -6.38 6.53 17.47
C THR A 110 -5.02 6.24 16.86
N ASP A 111 -4.25 7.27 16.48
CA ASP A 111 -2.94 7.12 15.85
C ASP A 111 -1.95 6.37 16.76
N SER A 112 -2.09 6.52 18.08
CA SER A 112 -1.27 5.80 19.06
C SER A 112 -1.38 4.28 18.91
N ILE A 113 -2.60 3.78 18.68
CA ILE A 113 -2.87 2.35 18.48
C ILE A 113 -2.50 1.93 17.05
N TYR A 114 -2.86 2.74 16.04
CA TYR A 114 -2.52 2.45 14.65
C TYR A 114 -1.00 2.39 14.41
N HIS A 115 -0.23 3.22 15.10
CA HIS A 115 1.23 3.22 15.03
C HIS A 115 1.81 1.90 15.55
N VAL A 116 1.37 1.44 16.73
CA VAL A 116 1.80 0.14 17.28
C VAL A 116 1.40 -1.00 16.36
N TYR A 117 0.17 -0.97 15.83
CA TYR A 117 -0.29 -1.97 14.87
C TYR A 117 0.58 -1.99 13.60
N HIS A 118 0.93 -0.81 13.06
CA HIS A 118 1.79 -0.70 11.89
C HIS A 118 3.19 -1.28 12.13
N LEU A 119 3.81 -1.00 13.28
CA LEU A 119 5.11 -1.57 13.65
C LEU A 119 5.09 -3.09 13.76
N LEU A 120 4.04 -3.64 14.39
CA LEU A 120 3.85 -5.09 14.52
C LEU A 120 3.64 -5.74 13.16
N PHE A 121 2.76 -5.18 12.34
CA PHE A 121 2.50 -5.66 10.98
C PHE A 121 3.77 -5.63 10.13
N ASP A 122 4.53 -4.52 10.14
CA ASP A 122 5.79 -4.40 9.39
C ASP A 122 6.84 -5.41 9.88
N LYS A 123 6.97 -5.64 11.19
CA LYS A 123 7.88 -6.68 11.71
C LYS A 123 7.46 -8.08 11.26
N MET A 124 6.18 -8.42 11.42
CA MET A 124 5.66 -9.72 11.02
C MET A 124 5.83 -9.95 9.52
N LEU A 125 5.49 -8.97 8.68
CA LEU A 125 5.64 -9.07 7.24
C LEU A 125 7.10 -9.28 6.84
N ARG A 126 8.03 -8.51 7.41
CA ARG A 126 9.47 -8.68 7.15
C ARG A 126 10.01 -10.05 7.54
N ASP A 127 9.50 -10.61 8.63
CA ASP A 127 9.88 -11.96 9.05
C ASP A 127 9.32 -13.00 8.08
N LEU A 128 8.04 -12.90 7.72
CA LEU A 128 7.43 -13.80 6.75
C LEU A 128 8.11 -13.74 5.38
N GLU A 129 8.44 -12.55 4.91
CA GLU A 129 9.15 -12.34 3.66
C GLU A 129 10.52 -13.03 3.66
N ARG A 130 11.33 -12.75 4.69
CA ARG A 130 12.67 -13.31 4.82
C ARG A 130 12.66 -14.82 5.03
N ASP A 131 11.80 -15.30 5.91
CA ASP A 131 11.85 -16.67 6.42
C ASP A 131 11.07 -17.65 5.53
N TYR A 132 10.10 -17.17 4.72
CA TYR A 132 9.24 -18.01 3.89
C TYR A 132 9.07 -17.48 2.46
N PHE A 133 8.54 -16.27 2.28
CA PHE A 133 8.00 -15.87 0.96
C PHE A 133 9.05 -15.70 -0.12
N ILE A 134 10.28 -15.27 0.21
CA ILE A 134 11.35 -15.17 -0.79
C ILE A 134 11.69 -16.55 -1.37
N ALA A 135 11.81 -17.56 -0.51
CA ALA A 135 12.12 -18.93 -0.93
C ALA A 135 10.93 -19.58 -1.68
N ASP A 136 9.72 -19.37 -1.19
CA ASP A 136 8.49 -19.88 -1.82
C ASP A 136 8.27 -19.23 -3.19
N LEU A 137 8.49 -17.92 -3.31
CA LEU A 137 8.39 -17.20 -4.58
C LEU A 137 9.44 -17.70 -5.57
N GLY A 138 10.69 -17.91 -5.12
CA GLY A 138 11.72 -18.51 -5.95
C GLY A 138 11.31 -19.88 -6.50
N SER A 139 10.81 -20.75 -5.62
CA SER A 139 10.35 -22.10 -5.98
C SER A 139 9.18 -22.08 -6.97
N LEU A 140 8.20 -21.20 -6.73
CA LEU A 140 7.07 -20.97 -7.63
C LEU A 140 7.55 -20.48 -9.00
N THR A 141 8.42 -19.47 -9.03
CA THR A 141 8.94 -18.89 -10.26
C THR A 141 9.71 -19.94 -11.09
N SER A 142 10.61 -20.71 -10.48
CA SER A 142 11.35 -21.78 -11.18
C SER A 142 10.40 -22.84 -11.75
N ALA A 143 9.43 -23.30 -10.95
CA ALA A 143 8.45 -24.29 -11.38
C ALA A 143 7.58 -23.78 -12.54
N MET A 144 7.10 -22.54 -12.44
CA MET A 144 6.27 -21.93 -13.48
C MET A 144 7.04 -21.62 -14.75
N LEU A 145 8.31 -21.22 -14.66
CA LEU A 145 9.17 -21.05 -15.83
C LEU A 145 9.38 -22.38 -16.55
N SER A 146 9.70 -23.45 -15.80
CA SER A 146 9.86 -24.80 -16.37
C SER A 146 8.59 -25.29 -17.06
N ALA A 147 7.44 -25.19 -16.38
CA ALA A 147 6.15 -25.61 -16.92
C ALA A 147 5.76 -24.79 -18.16
N SER A 148 5.95 -23.47 -18.13
CA SER A 148 5.66 -22.59 -19.27
C SER A 148 6.54 -22.92 -20.46
N TYR A 149 7.82 -23.26 -20.24
CA TYR A 149 8.72 -23.63 -21.32
C TYR A 149 8.35 -24.98 -21.93
N GLN A 150 7.98 -25.98 -21.12
CA GLN A 150 7.45 -27.25 -21.63
C GLN A 150 6.18 -27.05 -22.46
N GLN A 151 5.27 -26.19 -22.00
CA GLN A 151 4.07 -25.84 -22.74
C GLN A 151 4.40 -25.16 -24.06
N TYR A 152 5.32 -24.19 -24.07
CA TYR A 152 5.83 -23.57 -25.30
C TYR A 152 6.35 -24.62 -26.29
N GLN A 153 7.22 -25.53 -25.84
CA GLN A 153 7.75 -26.59 -26.72
C GLN A 153 6.67 -27.47 -27.33
N SER A 154 5.61 -27.79 -26.57
CA SER A 154 4.49 -28.61 -27.07
C SER A 154 3.58 -27.87 -28.07
N LEU A 155 3.55 -26.54 -28.02
CA LEU A 155 2.68 -25.68 -28.83
C LEU A 155 3.39 -25.09 -30.06
N ARG A 156 4.66 -25.42 -30.29
CA ARG A 156 5.40 -24.94 -31.46
C ARG A 156 4.71 -25.35 -32.76
N GLY A 157 4.62 -24.42 -33.69
CA GLY A 157 3.91 -24.57 -34.96
C GLY A 157 2.38 -24.42 -34.87
N THR A 158 1.82 -24.18 -33.67
CA THR A 158 0.40 -23.88 -33.49
C THR A 158 0.16 -22.38 -33.42
N SER A 159 -1.11 -21.96 -33.46
CA SER A 159 -1.50 -20.56 -33.24
C SER A 159 -1.20 -20.05 -31.81
N LEU A 160 -0.86 -20.94 -30.87
CA LEU A 160 -0.56 -20.61 -29.48
C LEU A 160 0.94 -20.54 -29.18
N GLU A 161 1.81 -20.72 -30.18
CA GLU A 161 3.27 -20.67 -29.98
C GLU A 161 3.73 -19.32 -29.41
N GLU A 162 3.26 -18.22 -29.98
CA GLU A 162 3.68 -16.87 -29.58
C GLU A 162 3.16 -16.47 -28.18
N PRO A 163 1.88 -16.69 -27.83
CA PRO A 163 1.39 -16.46 -26.47
C PRO A 163 2.11 -17.33 -25.43
N ALA A 164 2.43 -18.58 -25.78
CA ALA A 164 3.18 -19.46 -24.89
C ALA A 164 4.61 -18.94 -24.65
N LEU A 165 5.27 -18.40 -25.69
CA LEU A 165 6.59 -17.78 -25.56
C LEU A 165 6.56 -16.52 -24.68
N ARG A 166 5.52 -15.69 -24.79
CA ARG A 166 5.34 -14.53 -23.89
C ARG A 166 5.16 -14.95 -22.44
N ASN A 167 4.42 -16.03 -22.19
CA ASN A 167 4.28 -16.59 -20.85
C ASN A 167 5.62 -17.13 -20.30
N VAL A 168 6.47 -17.72 -21.15
CA VAL A 168 7.86 -18.05 -20.77
C VAL A 168 8.63 -16.79 -20.39
N ALA A 169 8.55 -15.74 -21.20
CA ALA A 169 9.22 -14.46 -20.93
C ALA A 169 8.75 -13.84 -19.60
N PHE A 170 7.45 -13.92 -19.28
CA PHE A 170 6.88 -13.43 -18.01
C PHE A 170 7.57 -14.03 -16.78
N PHE A 171 7.67 -15.35 -16.73
CA PHE A 171 8.32 -16.04 -15.62
C PHE A 171 9.84 -15.91 -15.66
N ALA A 172 10.43 -15.82 -16.85
CA ALA A 172 11.86 -15.59 -17.00
C ALA A 172 12.29 -14.22 -16.46
N VAL A 173 11.52 -13.14 -16.70
CA VAL A 173 11.78 -11.82 -16.10
C VAL A 173 11.80 -11.92 -14.58
N ALA A 174 10.79 -12.55 -13.97
CA ALA A 174 10.75 -12.73 -12.52
C ALA A 174 11.95 -13.54 -12.01
N ALA A 175 12.33 -14.63 -12.70
CA ALA A 175 13.49 -15.44 -12.32
C ALA A 175 14.79 -14.63 -12.35
N GLN A 176 14.97 -13.78 -13.37
CA GLN A 176 16.13 -12.90 -13.47
C GLN A 176 16.12 -11.80 -12.39
N LEU A 177 14.96 -11.22 -12.06
CA LEU A 177 14.83 -10.22 -10.99
C LEU A 177 15.18 -10.81 -9.61
N LEU A 178 14.75 -12.04 -9.34
CA LEU A 178 15.08 -12.79 -8.13
C LEU A 178 16.54 -13.27 -8.11
N GLY A 179 17.22 -13.28 -9.26
CA GLY A 179 18.58 -13.80 -9.40
C GLY A 179 18.65 -15.31 -9.21
N LEU A 180 17.61 -16.02 -9.66
CA LEU A 180 17.58 -17.48 -9.68
C LEU A 180 18.61 -18.04 -10.68
N PRO A 181 19.10 -19.27 -10.48
CA PRO A 181 20.02 -19.91 -11.43
C PRO A 181 19.37 -20.26 -12.77
N ASP A 182 18.04 -20.19 -12.88
CA ASP A 182 17.30 -20.49 -14.10
C ASP A 182 17.57 -19.44 -15.17
N ALA A 183 18.22 -19.85 -16.26
CA ALA A 183 18.48 -18.98 -17.39
C ALA A 183 17.18 -18.70 -18.18
N ALA A 184 17.05 -17.48 -18.71
CA ALA A 184 16.02 -17.18 -19.69
C ALA A 184 16.24 -18.04 -20.96
N PRO A 185 15.23 -18.80 -21.43
CA PRO A 185 15.35 -19.53 -22.68
C PRO A 185 15.71 -18.60 -23.84
N GLY A 186 16.55 -19.07 -24.76
CA GLY A 186 17.09 -18.24 -25.84
C GLY A 186 16.01 -17.63 -26.73
N GLU A 187 14.92 -18.35 -26.93
CA GLU A 187 13.75 -17.91 -27.70
C GLU A 187 13.04 -16.71 -27.06
N ALA A 188 13.07 -16.59 -25.73
CA ALA A 188 12.44 -15.50 -24.98
C ALA A 188 13.42 -14.37 -24.61
N ALA A 189 14.72 -14.53 -24.88
CA ALA A 189 15.76 -13.66 -24.36
C ALA A 189 15.63 -12.19 -24.78
N GLU A 190 15.19 -11.92 -26.02
CA GLU A 190 14.98 -10.56 -26.51
C GLU A 190 13.91 -9.83 -25.68
N LEU A 191 12.74 -10.46 -25.52
CA LEU A 191 11.64 -9.94 -24.73
C LEU A 191 12.04 -9.72 -23.27
N VAL A 192 12.71 -10.71 -22.67
CA VAL A 192 13.17 -10.66 -21.27
C VAL A 192 14.17 -9.51 -21.07
N ASN A 193 15.16 -9.37 -21.95
CA ASN A 193 16.17 -8.33 -21.83
C ASN A 193 15.59 -6.92 -22.05
N ALA A 194 14.66 -6.76 -22.98
CA ALA A 194 13.96 -5.51 -23.20
C ALA A 194 13.18 -5.09 -21.94
N GLU A 195 12.41 -6.02 -21.37
CA GLU A 195 11.63 -5.78 -20.15
C GLU A 195 12.51 -5.45 -18.94
N LEU A 196 13.58 -6.23 -18.72
CA LEU A 196 14.55 -5.97 -17.65
C LEU A 196 15.26 -4.62 -17.84
N GLY A 197 15.51 -4.19 -19.08
CA GLY A 197 16.05 -2.87 -19.39
C GLY A 197 15.15 -1.75 -18.86
N LEU A 198 13.85 -1.85 -19.10
CA LEU A 198 12.86 -0.87 -18.62
C LEU A 198 12.74 -0.88 -17.09
N ILE A 199 12.66 -2.06 -16.48
CA ILE A 199 12.60 -2.24 -15.03
C ILE A 199 13.84 -1.64 -14.35
N ASN A 200 15.03 -1.87 -14.89
CA ASN A 200 16.28 -1.37 -14.32
C ASN A 200 16.45 0.15 -14.51
N ALA A 201 15.98 0.70 -15.64
CA ALA A 201 16.01 2.15 -15.90
C ALA A 201 15.06 2.92 -14.98
N ALA A 202 13.92 2.32 -14.62
CA ALA A 202 12.92 2.88 -13.71
C ALA A 202 12.47 4.32 -14.08
N GLY A 203 12.24 4.53 -15.38
CA GLY A 203 12.06 5.84 -16.01
C GLY A 203 10.62 6.36 -16.12
N GLY A 204 9.60 5.59 -15.72
CA GLY A 204 8.18 5.99 -15.76
C GLY A 204 7.33 5.11 -16.68
N ALA A 205 6.22 5.65 -17.16
CA ALA A 205 5.24 4.95 -17.98
C ALA A 205 5.77 4.59 -19.38
N GLN A 206 5.80 3.31 -19.73
CA GLN A 206 6.12 2.82 -21.07
C GLN A 206 5.31 1.56 -21.41
N ILE A 207 5.22 1.22 -22.70
CA ILE A 207 4.58 -0.02 -23.14
C ILE A 207 5.47 -1.21 -22.75
N SER A 208 4.89 -2.28 -22.22
CA SER A 208 5.63 -3.52 -21.91
C SER A 208 5.95 -4.31 -23.19
N PRO A 209 7.23 -4.61 -23.47
CA PRO A 209 7.64 -5.45 -24.59
C PRO A 209 6.94 -6.82 -24.64
N ILE A 210 6.75 -7.47 -23.48
CA ILE A 210 6.14 -8.81 -23.46
C ILE A 210 4.61 -8.73 -23.64
N TRP A 211 3.96 -7.58 -23.41
CA TRP A 211 2.51 -7.41 -23.61
C TRP A 211 2.16 -6.72 -24.92
N ASP A 212 3.13 -6.08 -25.58
CA ASP A 212 2.90 -5.40 -26.85
C ASP A 212 2.72 -6.41 -27.99
N ARG A 213 1.51 -6.43 -28.57
CA ARG A 213 1.19 -7.25 -29.74
C ARG A 213 0.85 -6.36 -30.93
N PRO A 214 1.30 -6.71 -32.16
CA PRO A 214 1.03 -5.90 -33.35
C PRO A 214 -0.45 -5.72 -33.71
N ASP A 215 -1.32 -6.62 -33.25
CA ASP A 215 -2.77 -6.60 -33.49
C ASP A 215 -3.55 -5.69 -32.53
N LEU A 216 -2.94 -5.24 -31.43
CA LEU A 216 -3.59 -4.37 -30.45
C LEU A 216 -3.71 -2.93 -30.95
N ALA A 217 -4.87 -2.32 -30.72
CA ALA A 217 -5.02 -0.88 -30.91
C ALA A 217 -4.16 -0.12 -29.88
N PRO A 218 -3.75 1.14 -30.17
CA PRO A 218 -2.92 1.92 -29.26
C PRO A 218 -3.48 2.02 -27.83
N ASP A 219 -4.80 2.13 -27.69
CA ASP A 219 -5.48 2.29 -26.40
C ASP A 219 -5.57 0.97 -25.59
N ASP A 220 -5.34 -0.17 -26.24
CA ASP A 220 -5.39 -1.50 -25.62
C ASP A 220 -4.01 -1.98 -25.15
N LYS A 221 -2.93 -1.27 -25.55
CA LYS A 221 -1.57 -1.63 -25.15
C LYS A 221 -1.37 -1.41 -23.65
N LEU A 222 -0.77 -2.41 -22.99
CA LEU A 222 -0.46 -2.30 -21.57
C LEU A 222 0.65 -1.27 -21.34
N ILE A 223 0.31 -0.20 -20.61
CA ILE A 223 1.25 0.82 -20.14
C ILE A 223 1.64 0.48 -18.70
N GLU A 224 2.90 0.16 -18.48
CA GLU A 224 3.48 -0.08 -17.16
C GLU A 224 4.27 1.14 -16.69
N ASP A 225 4.13 1.49 -15.41
CA ASP A 225 4.93 2.53 -14.77
C ASP A 225 6.18 1.92 -14.13
N TYR A 226 7.28 1.92 -14.90
CA TYR A 226 8.55 1.35 -14.45
C TYR A 226 9.19 2.13 -13.29
N SER A 227 8.73 3.34 -12.97
CA SER A 227 9.22 4.06 -11.78
C SER A 227 8.89 3.34 -10.48
N GLN A 228 7.87 2.46 -10.51
CA GLN A 228 7.42 1.69 -9.35
C GLN A 228 8.41 0.62 -8.88
N TYR A 229 9.37 0.21 -9.72
CA TYR A 229 10.35 -0.84 -9.42
C TYR A 229 11.53 -0.36 -8.57
N LYS A 230 11.57 0.92 -8.18
CA LYS A 230 12.57 1.45 -7.23
C LYS A 230 12.27 0.93 -5.82
N PRO A 231 13.17 0.11 -5.22
CA PRO A 231 13.00 -0.38 -3.86
C PRO A 231 12.88 0.77 -2.86
N ARG A 232 11.98 0.63 -1.89
CA ARG A 232 11.65 1.65 -0.88
C ARG A 232 11.30 1.02 0.45
N GLY A 233 11.30 1.81 1.53
CA GLY A 233 11.01 1.31 2.88
C GLY A 233 11.98 0.21 3.32
N HIS A 234 11.47 -0.82 4.01
CA HIS A 234 12.30 -1.91 4.53
C HIS A 234 12.97 -2.76 3.45
N TYR A 235 12.49 -2.73 2.20
CA TYR A 235 13.10 -3.48 1.10
C TYR A 235 14.50 -2.99 0.74
N THR A 236 14.88 -1.80 1.18
CA THR A 236 16.23 -1.25 0.96
C THR A 236 17.30 -1.86 1.87
N ARG A 237 16.92 -2.67 2.86
CA ARG A 237 17.80 -3.18 3.91
C ARG A 237 18.76 -4.28 3.47
N SER A 238 18.47 -4.98 2.37
CA SER A 238 19.35 -6.02 1.81
C SER A 238 19.15 -6.15 0.30
N GLU A 239 20.14 -6.69 -0.41
CA GLU A 239 20.01 -6.94 -1.85
C GLU A 239 18.93 -7.98 -2.16
N GLU A 240 18.78 -8.99 -1.30
CA GLU A 240 17.73 -10.01 -1.42
C GLU A 240 16.32 -9.39 -1.37
N LEU A 241 16.09 -8.47 -0.42
CA LEU A 241 14.81 -7.76 -0.34
C LEU A 241 14.58 -6.81 -1.52
N LYS A 242 15.63 -6.20 -2.07
CA LYS A 242 15.51 -5.37 -3.29
C LYS A 242 15.09 -6.22 -4.50
N LYS A 243 15.66 -7.41 -4.65
CA LYS A 243 15.30 -8.38 -5.70
C LYS A 243 13.87 -8.86 -5.54
N TYR A 244 13.50 -9.29 -4.33
CA TYR A 244 12.14 -9.70 -3.99
C TYR A 244 11.12 -8.60 -4.28
N PHE A 245 11.40 -7.36 -3.86
CA PHE A 245 10.55 -6.21 -4.15
C PHE A 245 10.28 -6.07 -5.65
N ARG A 246 11.32 -6.07 -6.49
CA ARG A 246 11.15 -5.92 -7.94
C ARG A 246 10.34 -7.05 -8.56
N ALA A 247 10.56 -8.29 -8.12
CA ALA A 247 9.81 -9.45 -8.58
C ALA A 247 8.34 -9.40 -8.14
N MET A 248 8.05 -9.00 -6.90
CA MET A 248 6.68 -8.81 -6.42
C MET A 248 5.98 -7.63 -7.11
N MET A 249 6.71 -6.56 -7.45
CA MET A 249 6.17 -5.48 -8.26
C MET A 249 5.80 -5.96 -9.67
N TRP A 250 6.65 -6.79 -10.28
CA TRP A 250 6.37 -7.43 -11.57
C TRP A 250 5.09 -8.28 -11.50
N TYR A 251 5.03 -9.21 -10.55
CA TYR A 251 3.87 -10.09 -10.38
C TYR A 251 2.59 -9.36 -9.98
N GLY A 252 2.68 -8.33 -9.13
CA GLY A 252 1.52 -7.63 -8.59
C GLY A 252 0.91 -6.60 -9.53
N ARG A 253 1.65 -6.13 -10.55
CA ARG A 253 1.19 -5.06 -11.45
C ARG A 253 0.83 -5.57 -12.84
N LEU A 254 1.53 -6.57 -13.33
CA LEU A 254 1.18 -7.17 -14.61
C LEU A 254 -0.13 -7.95 -14.48
N THR A 255 -1.10 -7.53 -15.28
CA THR A 255 -2.45 -8.10 -15.27
C THR A 255 -2.68 -8.92 -16.52
N PHE A 256 -3.11 -10.17 -16.34
CA PHE A 256 -3.64 -10.99 -17.42
C PHE A 256 -5.10 -10.63 -17.63
N ARG A 257 -5.37 -9.85 -18.70
CA ARG A 257 -6.74 -9.51 -19.07
C ARG A 257 -7.38 -10.71 -19.77
N LEU A 258 -8.61 -11.06 -19.37
CA LEU A 258 -9.39 -12.10 -20.04
C LEU A 258 -9.99 -11.60 -21.37
N ASN A 259 -10.17 -10.29 -21.49
CA ASN A 259 -10.66 -9.60 -22.68
C ASN A 259 -9.90 -8.29 -22.87
N ASP A 260 -9.69 -7.88 -24.13
CA ASP A 260 -8.98 -6.65 -24.46
C ASP A 260 -9.84 -5.39 -24.20
N ALA A 261 -11.17 -5.56 -24.07
CA ALA A 261 -12.17 -4.52 -23.79
C ALA A 261 -12.74 -4.55 -22.37
#